data_AF-A0A7X8KVU2-F1
#
_entry.id   AF-A0A7X8KVU2-F1
#
_cell.length_a   1.000
_cell.length_b   1.000
_cell.length_c   1.000
_cell.angle_alpha   90.00
_cell.angle_beta   90.00
_cell.angle_gamma   90.00
#
_symmetry.space_group_name_H-M   'P 1'
#
loop_
_entity.id
_entity.type
_entity.pdbx_description
1 polymer ?
#
loop_
_entity_poly.entity_id
_entity_poly.type
_entity_poly.pdbx_seq_one_letter_code
_entity_poly.pdbx_strand_id
1 'polypeptide(L)'
;MPSHFGSSGIPDAWSSKLSIWLLPGIGAGLYLLLTIVSKFPHTFNFPWAVTEENAERQYLIGRTMVISLKAELIWLFAYIEFSTIQVAMGKSNGLGKAFLPITLIIVFGTIVICLVKGYKAR
;
A
#
# COMPACT_ATOMS: atom_id res chain seq x y z
N MET A 1 2.95 -22.89 2.36
CA MET A 1 2.16 -21.65 2.48
C MET A 1 1.68 -21.27 1.10
N PRO A 2 0.43 -20.81 0.93
CA PRO A 2 0.02 -20.16 -0.31
C PRO A 2 1.06 -19.13 -0.74
N SER A 3 1.56 -19.24 -1.97
CA SER A 3 2.55 -18.30 -2.52
C SER A 3 1.98 -17.42 -3.62
N HIS A 4 0.85 -17.82 -4.21
CA HIS A 4 0.11 -17.02 -5.16
C HIS A 4 -1.39 -17.26 -4.95
N PHE A 5 -2.17 -16.20 -5.17
CA PHE A 5 -3.63 -16.23 -5.16
C PHE A 5 -4.13 -15.74 -6.52
N GLY A 6 -5.02 -16.50 -7.14
CA GLY A 6 -5.65 -16.12 -8.39
C GLY A 6 -6.62 -14.93 -8.22
N SER A 7 -7.23 -14.47 -9.31
CA SER A 7 -8.16 -13.33 -9.31
C SER A 7 -9.41 -13.54 -8.43
N SER A 8 -9.77 -14.78 -8.16
CA SER A 8 -10.86 -15.15 -7.23
C SER A 8 -10.45 -15.06 -5.75
N GLY A 9 -9.18 -14.80 -5.46
CA GLY A 9 -8.58 -14.81 -4.13
C GLY A 9 -8.31 -16.21 -3.59
N ILE A 10 -8.43 -17.26 -4.42
CA ILE A 10 -8.14 -18.66 -4.06
C ILE A 10 -6.65 -18.96 -4.35
N PRO A 11 -5.95 -19.71 -3.48
CA PRO A 11 -4.57 -20.09 -3.73
C PRO A 11 -4.45 -21.03 -4.94
N ASP A 12 -3.56 -20.71 -5.86
CA ASP A 12 -3.24 -21.53 -7.05
C ASP A 12 -1.75 -21.95 -7.10
N ALA A 13 -0.91 -21.42 -6.21
CA ALA A 13 0.47 -21.86 -6.01
C ALA A 13 0.85 -21.92 -4.54
N TRP A 14 1.81 -22.80 -4.22
CA TRP A 14 2.25 -23.09 -2.86
C TRP A 14 3.78 -23.12 -2.76
N SER A 15 4.32 -22.68 -1.63
CA SER A 15 5.75 -22.67 -1.32
C SER A 15 6.07 -23.18 0.09
N SER A 16 7.35 -23.20 0.45
CA SER A 16 7.86 -23.64 1.75
C SER A 16 7.28 -22.81 2.91
N LYS A 17 7.37 -23.33 4.14
CA LYS A 17 6.91 -22.59 5.34
C LYS A 17 7.69 -21.28 5.55
N LEU A 18 8.94 -21.23 5.10
CA LEU A 18 9.80 -20.05 5.26
C LEU A 18 9.35 -18.85 4.39
N SER A 19 8.55 -19.09 3.35
CA SER A 19 8.02 -18.02 2.49
C SER A 19 7.18 -16.98 3.24
N ILE A 20 6.65 -17.32 4.42
CA ILE A 20 5.93 -16.40 5.32
C ILE A 20 6.77 -15.21 5.79
N TRP A 21 8.10 -15.30 5.73
CA TRP A 21 8.99 -14.20 6.13
C TRP A 21 9.28 -13.23 4.99
N LEU A 22 8.96 -13.60 3.75
CA LEU A 22 9.25 -12.79 2.59
C LEU A 22 8.45 -11.48 2.60
N LEU A 23 7.14 -11.57 2.81
CA LEU A 23 6.25 -10.40 2.78
C LEU A 23 6.52 -9.42 3.94
N PRO A 24 6.78 -9.86 5.19
CA PRO A 24 7.26 -8.99 6.26
C PRO A 24 8.60 -8.30 5.93
N GLY A 25 9.54 -9.04 5.34
CA GLY A 25 10.84 -8.47 4.94
C GLY A 25 10.70 -7.38 3.87
N ILE A 26 9.91 -7.65 2.82
CA ILE A 26 9.58 -6.66 1.79
C ILE A 26 8.83 -5.47 2.41
N GLY A 27 7.87 -5.73 3.28
CA GLY A 27 7.09 -4.70 3.98
C GLY A 27 7.96 -3.76 4.81
N ALA A 28 8.91 -4.31 5.58
CA ALA A 28 9.86 -3.51 6.34
C ALA A 28 10.77 -2.66 5.44
N GLY A 29 11.28 -3.25 4.36
CA GLY A 29 12.10 -2.53 3.37
C GLY A 29 11.34 -1.38 2.70
N LEU A 30 10.13 -1.63 2.23
CA LEU A 30 9.27 -0.60 1.61
C LEU A 30 8.87 0.47 2.63
N TYR A 31 8.54 0.09 3.87
CA TYR A 31 8.23 1.05 4.92
C TYR A 31 9.40 1.99 5.20
N LEU A 32 10.63 1.45 5.28
CA LEU A 32 11.83 2.24 5.46
C LEU A 32 12.08 3.17 4.27
N LEU A 33 12.00 2.65 3.05
CA LEU A 33 12.17 3.41 1.81
C LEU A 33 11.18 4.58 1.74
N LEU A 34 9.88 4.32 1.95
CA LEU A 34 8.84 5.35 1.95
C LEU A 34 9.03 6.35 3.10
N THR A 35 9.52 5.90 4.25
CA THR A 35 9.86 6.81 5.36
C THR A 35 10.99 7.75 4.98
N ILE A 36 12.03 7.28 4.30
CA ILE A 36 13.13 8.12 3.82
C ILE A 36 12.60 9.12 2.78
N VAL A 37 11.87 8.65 1.77
CA VAL A 37 11.28 9.50 0.71
C VAL A 37 10.37 10.58 1.31
N SER A 38 9.56 10.24 2.32
CA SER A 38 8.66 11.20 3.00
C SER A 38 9.36 12.38 3.69
N LYS A 39 10.68 12.32 3.87
CA LYS A 39 11.49 13.42 4.42
C LYS A 39 11.91 14.43 3.37
N PHE A 40 11.82 14.11 2.08
CA PHE A 40 12.28 14.94 0.97
C PHE A 40 11.14 15.27 -0.01
N PRO A 41 10.07 15.97 0.42
CA PRO A 41 8.90 16.22 -0.43
C PRO A 41 9.17 17.08 -1.67
N HIS A 42 10.26 17.84 -1.67
CA HIS A 42 10.68 18.66 -2.82
C HIS A 42 11.16 17.82 -4.01
N THR A 43 11.43 16.52 -3.83
CA THR A 43 11.80 15.60 -4.93
C THR A 43 10.59 14.89 -5.53
N PHE A 44 9.39 15.12 -5.01
CA PHE A 44 8.19 14.47 -5.50
C PHE A 44 7.80 15.00 -6.88
N ASN A 45 7.23 14.12 -7.69
CA ASN A 45 6.68 14.50 -8.98
C ASN A 45 5.27 15.07 -8.80
N PHE A 46 5.13 16.39 -8.90
CA PHE A 46 3.83 17.07 -8.87
C PHE A 46 3.30 17.28 -10.29
N PRO A 47 2.00 17.04 -10.55
CA PRO A 47 1.42 17.23 -11.88
C PRO A 47 1.13 18.70 -12.24
N TRP A 48 1.56 19.65 -11.39
CA TRP A 48 1.47 21.08 -11.58
C TRP A 48 2.74 21.76 -11.07
N ALA A 49 2.94 23.02 -11.44
CA ALA A 49 4.09 23.79 -10.97
C ALA A 49 3.99 24.06 -9.46
N VAL A 50 5.11 23.85 -8.77
CA VAL A 50 5.28 24.20 -7.35
C VAL A 50 5.97 25.56 -7.28
N THR A 51 5.28 26.55 -6.72
CA THR A 51 5.77 27.92 -6.53
C THR A 51 6.07 28.16 -5.05
N GLU A 52 6.79 29.23 -4.72
CA GLU A 52 7.07 29.58 -3.32
C GLU A 52 5.79 29.75 -2.47
N GLU A 53 4.71 30.26 -3.07
CA GLU A 53 3.43 30.50 -2.40
C GLU A 53 2.64 29.20 -2.08
N ASN A 54 2.78 28.17 -2.93
CA ASN A 54 2.04 26.91 -2.78
C ASN A 54 2.90 25.75 -2.23
N ALA A 55 4.23 25.88 -2.21
CA ALA A 55 5.17 24.81 -1.88
C ALA A 55 4.87 24.11 -0.55
N GLU A 56 4.65 24.87 0.53
CA GLU A 56 4.36 24.29 1.85
C GLU A 56 3.12 23.39 1.83
N ARG A 57 2.03 23.88 1.22
CA ARG A 57 0.76 23.15 1.11
C ARG A 57 0.92 21.90 0.26
N GLN A 58 1.62 22.00 -0.88
CA GLN A 58 1.85 20.88 -1.77
C GLN A 58 2.72 19.79 -1.13
N TYR A 59 3.78 20.19 -0.43
CA TYR A 59 4.66 19.26 0.28
C TYR A 59 3.93 18.57 1.42
N LEU A 60 3.09 19.28 2.18
CA LEU A 60 2.29 18.68 3.25
C LEU A 60 1.33 17.63 2.67
N ILE A 61 0.59 17.96 1.61
CA ILE A 61 -0.33 17.03 0.93
C ILE A 61 0.41 15.80 0.39
N GLY A 62 1.55 16.02 -0.28
CA GLY A 62 2.38 14.93 -0.80
C GLY A 62 2.89 14.01 0.31
N ARG A 63 3.36 14.57 1.43
CA ARG A 63 3.80 13.78 2.60
C ARG A 63 2.65 12.99 3.21
N THR A 64 1.48 13.61 3.37
CA THR A 64 0.28 12.92 3.85
C THR A 64 -0.07 11.74 2.95
N MET A 65 -0.01 11.91 1.62
CA MET A 65 -0.24 10.82 0.67
C MET A 65 0.72 9.65 0.90
N VAL A 66 2.03 9.92 0.98
CA VAL A 66 3.06 8.88 1.23
C VAL A 66 2.84 8.19 2.58
N ILE A 67 2.50 8.93 3.62
CA ILE A 67 2.23 8.37 4.96
C ILE A 67 0.98 7.47 4.94
N SER A 68 -0.10 7.89 4.28
CA SER A 68 -1.32 7.11 4.13
C SER A 68 -1.06 5.82 3.34
N LEU A 69 -0.41 5.90 2.18
CA LEU A 69 -0.05 4.73 1.37
C LEU A 69 0.86 3.76 2.12
N LYS A 70 1.78 4.28 2.93
CA LYS A 70 2.63 3.46 3.80
C LYS A 70 1.82 2.70 4.84
N ALA A 71 0.83 3.33 5.46
CA ALA A 71 -0.06 2.68 6.42
C ALA A 71 -0.92 1.61 5.74
N GLU A 72 -1.51 1.92 4.59
CA GLU A 72 -2.29 0.97 3.78
C GLU A 72 -1.46 -0.25 3.37
N LEU A 73 -0.21 -0.05 2.96
CA LEU A 73 0.73 -1.13 2.62
C LEU A 73 0.93 -2.08 3.81
N ILE A 74 1.17 -1.56 5.01
CA ILE A 74 1.37 -2.40 6.20
C ILE A 74 0.10 -3.17 6.55
N TRP A 75 -1.06 -2.52 6.53
CA TRP A 75 -2.34 -3.18 6.77
C TRP A 75 -2.64 -4.27 5.73
N LEU A 76 -2.38 -3.97 4.46
CA LEU A 76 -2.55 -4.91 3.35
C LEU A 76 -1.66 -6.16 3.54
N PHE A 77 -0.37 -5.95 3.83
CA PHE A 77 0.57 -7.06 4.01
C PHE A 77 0.23 -7.89 5.25
N ALA A 78 -0.14 -7.25 6.36
CA ALA A 78 -0.61 -7.94 7.56
C ALA A 78 -1.87 -8.78 7.30
N TYR A 79 -2.82 -8.27 6.51
CA TYR A 79 -4.01 -9.01 6.13
C TYR A 79 -3.69 -10.22 5.23
N ILE A 80 -2.81 -10.04 4.23
CA ILE A 80 -2.38 -11.13 3.35
C ILE A 80 -1.66 -12.22 4.16
N GLU A 81 -0.76 -11.85 5.06
CA GLU A 81 -0.06 -12.76 5.98
C GLU A 81 -1.06 -13.55 6.84
N PHE A 82 -1.96 -12.85 7.52
CA PHE A 82 -2.99 -13.46 8.35
C PHE A 82 -3.84 -14.46 7.54
N SER A 83 -4.30 -14.06 6.36
CA SER A 83 -5.11 -14.91 5.48
C SER A 83 -4.32 -16.11 4.97
N THR A 84 -3.04 -15.93 4.64
CA THR A 84 -2.14 -17.01 4.22
C THR A 84 -2.00 -18.07 5.32
N ILE A 85 -1.89 -17.65 6.58
CA ILE A 85 -1.88 -18.55 7.74
C ILE A 85 -3.23 -19.27 7.86
N GLN A 86 -4.36 -18.55 7.79
CA GLN A 86 -5.69 -19.18 7.91
C GLN A 86 -5.92 -20.22 6.81
N VAL A 87 -5.54 -19.93 5.57
CA VAL A 87 -5.64 -20.86 4.44
C VAL A 87 -4.73 -22.08 4.64
N ALA A 88 -3.49 -21.88 5.09
CA ALA A 88 -2.59 -22.99 5.38
C ALA A 88 -3.05 -23.88 6.54
N MET A 89 -3.85 -23.34 7.46
CA MET A 89 -4.50 -24.09 8.55
C MET A 89 -5.83 -24.74 8.14
N GLY A 90 -6.29 -24.55 6.89
CA GLY A 90 -7.60 -25.04 6.43
C GLY A 90 -8.80 -24.30 7.03
N LYS A 91 -8.59 -23.11 7.60
CA LYS A 91 -9.64 -22.29 8.24
C LYS A 91 -10.29 -21.27 7.30
N SER A 92 -9.67 -21.01 6.16
CA SER A 92 -10.18 -20.14 5.11
C SER A 92 -9.89 -20.74 3.73
N ASN A 93 -10.70 -20.37 2.74
CA ASN A 93 -10.53 -20.80 1.35
C ASN A 93 -9.71 -19.80 0.50
N GLY A 94 -9.35 -18.64 1.05
CA GLY A 94 -8.60 -17.62 0.32
C GLY A 94 -8.60 -16.25 0.98
N LEU A 95 -8.27 -15.21 0.21
CA LEU A 95 -8.29 -13.79 0.59
C LEU A 95 -9.72 -13.20 0.61
N GLY A 96 -10.70 -13.90 0.03
CA GLY A 96 -12.07 -13.40 -0.11
C GLY A 96 -12.28 -12.56 -1.38
N LYS A 97 -13.46 -12.71 -2.00
CA LYS A 97 -13.76 -12.12 -3.32
C LYS A 97 -13.73 -10.59 -3.34
N ALA A 98 -14.00 -9.96 -2.21
CA ALA A 98 -14.02 -8.50 -2.08
C ALA A 98 -12.65 -7.89 -1.77
N PHE A 99 -11.63 -8.71 -1.49
CA PHE A 99 -10.29 -8.24 -1.13
C PHE A 99 -9.73 -7.27 -2.17
N LEU A 100 -9.62 -7.72 -3.42
CA LEU A 100 -9.07 -6.91 -4.50
C LEU A 100 -9.83 -5.59 -4.71
N PRO A 101 -11.16 -5.58 -4.92
CA PRO A 101 -11.87 -4.31 -5.13
C PRO A 101 -11.78 -3.37 -3.92
N ILE A 102 -11.84 -3.88 -2.69
CA ILE A 102 -11.71 -3.04 -1.48
C ILE A 102 -10.30 -2.41 -1.42
N THR A 103 -9.24 -3.21 -1.62
CA THR A 103 -7.87 -2.70 -1.62
C THR A 103 -7.67 -1.64 -2.69
N LEU A 104 -8.18 -1.86 -3.91
CA LEU A 104 -8.09 -0.87 -4.99
C LEU A 104 -8.83 0.42 -4.62
N ILE A 105 -10.04 0.33 -4.08
CA ILE A 105 -10.82 1.51 -3.66
C ILE A 105 -10.07 2.31 -2.59
N ILE A 106 -9.46 1.65 -1.62
CA ILE A 106 -8.72 2.33 -0.54
C ILE A 106 -7.49 3.05 -1.13
N VAL A 107 -6.63 2.33 -1.86
CA VAL A 107 -5.37 2.86 -2.39
C VAL A 107 -5.64 3.99 -3.40
N PHE A 108 -6.51 3.76 -4.38
CA PHE A 108 -6.85 4.79 -5.36
C PHE A 108 -7.66 5.92 -4.73
N GLY A 109 -8.49 5.64 -3.74
CA GLY A 109 -9.21 6.65 -2.96
C GLY A 109 -8.25 7.63 -2.29
N THR A 110 -7.23 7.13 -1.60
CA THR A 110 -6.18 7.96 -0.98
C THR A 110 -5.44 8.83 -2.00
N ILE A 111 -5.06 8.25 -3.14
CA ILE A 111 -4.39 8.99 -4.22
C ILE A 111 -5.31 10.10 -4.76
N VAL A 112 -6.54 9.76 -5.13
CA VAL A 112 -7.52 10.71 -5.69
C VAL A 112 -7.82 11.82 -4.70
N ILE A 113 -8.03 11.52 -3.42
CA ILE A 113 -8.29 12.53 -2.38
C ILE A 113 -7.11 13.49 -2.26
N CYS A 114 -5.87 12.98 -2.24
CA CYS A 114 -4.68 13.82 -2.15
C CYS A 114 -4.47 14.67 -3.41
N LEU A 115 -4.70 14.11 -4.60
CA LEU A 115 -4.63 14.85 -5.86
C LEU A 115 -5.70 15.95 -5.96
N VAL A 116 -6.94 15.68 -5.53
CA VAL A 116 -8.00 16.70 -5.50
C VAL A 116 -7.65 17.81 -4.52
N LYS A 117 -7.11 17.49 -3.34
CA LYS A 117 -6.62 18.50 -2.39
C LYS A 117 -5.47 19.32 -2.97
N GLY A 118 -4.51 18.66 -3.60
CA GLY A 118 -3.38 19.31 -4.26
C GLY A 118 -3.81 20.25 -5.39
N TYR A 119 -4.75 19.80 -6.23
CA TYR A 119 -5.30 20.61 -7.32
C TYR A 119 -6.00 21.87 -6.81
N LYS A 120 -6.74 21.77 -5.70
CA LYS A 120 -7.40 22.93 -5.06
C LYS A 120 -6.41 23.88 -4.37
N ALA A 121 -5.21 23.40 -4.04
CA ALA A 121 -4.15 24.15 -3.37
C ALA A 121 -3.03 24.59 -4.31
N ARG A 122 -3.19 24.41 -5.63
CA ARG A 122 -2.21 24.83 -6.64
C ARG A 122 -2.17 26.35 -6.78
#